data_AF-A0A1V5W5K4-F1
#
_entry.id   AF-A0A1V5W5K4-F1
#
_cell.length_a   1.000
_cell.length_b   1.000
_cell.length_c   1.000
_cell.angle_alpha   90.00
_cell.angle_beta   90.00
_cell.angle_gamma   90.00
#
_symmetry.space_group_name_H-M   'P 1'
#
loop_
_entity.id
_entity.type
_entity.pdbx_description
1 polymer ?
#
loop_
_entity_poly.entity_id
_entity_poly.type
_entity_poly.pdbx_seq_one_letter_code
_entity_poly.pdbx_strand_id
1 'polypeptide(L)'
;MKIKTPGDIDSLVENFYNIINTSDCHYEALKKISDLSIDTFGDYITPGSFCLKDEIYINLFELLDQIVFELSNDREEKSNIRDYIIEDIYIRLSIILEALVWPERYKKNLKNRPLRYEDTVIIKNLDLSEFVQLLISEQEEWINLEKNIIKTLLYFTDFVHMDYFYNIFLNTKSPFLKAASLLGLKYCQDRGLNWKTLKYSSSGLDSPQLVKYAERFDTVFLSSNRLPSQKEDATFVVLHVEKQAALYKKEEDIMWILGLAERVSSLNFENSWLNEINISMCNIFLRLDESLLKKIFKNEDIVLKAAKFLDYLPRNLFDRLTGLLESLGDNFLFTIERVAQVKSNFFDNYNSNILSFITYKERDLL
;
A
#
# COMPACT_ATOMS: atom_id res chain seq x y z
N MET A 1 -10.59 -26.28 -1.51
CA MET A 1 -9.34 -26.88 -0.98
C MET A 1 -8.57 -25.74 -0.32
N LYS A 2 -8.38 -25.70 1.01
CA LYS A 2 -7.67 -24.57 1.66
C LYS A 2 -6.26 -24.50 1.08
N ILE A 3 -5.85 -23.39 0.45
CA ILE A 3 -4.43 -23.12 0.14
C ILE A 3 -3.66 -23.35 1.44
N LYS A 4 -2.75 -24.31 1.45
CA LYS A 4 -1.96 -24.63 2.64
C LYS A 4 -0.52 -24.15 2.51
N THR A 5 -0.06 -23.83 1.30
CA THR A 5 1.32 -23.40 1.08
C THR A 5 1.46 -22.35 -0.05
N PRO A 6 2.51 -21.52 -0.04
CA PRO A 6 2.82 -20.58 -1.12
C PRO A 6 2.90 -21.22 -2.51
N GLY A 7 3.33 -22.48 -2.62
CA GLY A 7 3.41 -23.19 -3.91
C GLY A 7 2.05 -23.48 -4.56
N ASP A 8 0.96 -23.48 -3.78
CA ASP A 8 -0.39 -23.60 -4.33
C ASP A 8 -0.82 -22.31 -5.06
N ILE A 9 -0.28 -21.16 -4.66
CA ILE A 9 -0.59 -19.85 -5.27
C ILE A 9 0.11 -19.73 -6.62
N ASP A 10 1.38 -20.13 -6.72
CA ASP A 10 2.14 -20.00 -7.97
C ASP A 10 1.56 -20.87 -9.10
N SER A 11 1.14 -22.11 -8.79
CA SER A 11 0.44 -22.96 -9.75
C SER A 11 -0.89 -22.36 -10.20
N LEU A 12 -1.61 -21.69 -9.30
CA LEU A 12 -2.85 -21.02 -9.65
C LEU A 12 -2.61 -19.80 -10.55
N VAL A 13 -1.57 -19.02 -10.26
CA VAL A 13 -1.13 -17.89 -11.09
C VAL A 13 -0.79 -18.35 -12.51
N GLU A 14 -0.08 -19.47 -12.66
CA GLU A 14 0.19 -20.08 -13.96
C GLU A 14 -1.10 -20.50 -14.68
N ASN A 15 -2.05 -21.10 -13.97
CA ASN A 15 -3.35 -21.48 -14.53
C ASN A 15 -4.15 -20.26 -15.02
N PHE A 16 -4.21 -19.19 -14.23
CA PHE A 16 -4.85 -17.94 -14.65
C PHE A 16 -4.16 -17.33 -15.88
N TYR A 17 -2.83 -17.31 -15.91
CA TYR A 17 -2.08 -16.82 -17.07
C TYR A 17 -2.37 -17.64 -18.33
N ASN A 18 -2.47 -18.96 -18.21
CA ASN A 18 -2.84 -19.83 -19.32
C ASN A 18 -4.27 -19.56 -19.80
N ILE A 19 -5.23 -19.33 -18.90
CA ILE A 19 -6.61 -18.97 -19.28
C ILE A 19 -6.64 -17.67 -20.09
N ILE A 20 -5.92 -16.64 -19.65
CA ILE A 20 -5.81 -15.36 -20.37
C ILE A 20 -5.22 -15.55 -21.77
N ASN A 21 -4.13 -16.31 -21.91
CA ASN A 21 -3.45 -16.46 -23.20
C ASN A 21 -4.14 -17.42 -24.18
N THR A 22 -5.11 -18.23 -23.73
CA THR A 22 -5.78 -19.25 -24.57
C THR A 22 -7.24 -18.93 -24.85
N SER A 23 -7.83 -17.94 -24.18
CA SER A 23 -9.22 -17.57 -24.39
C SER A 23 -9.34 -16.52 -25.51
N ASP A 24 -10.28 -16.72 -26.43
CA ASP A 24 -10.53 -15.79 -27.55
C ASP A 24 -11.34 -14.56 -27.13
N CYS A 25 -11.94 -14.58 -25.94
CA CYS A 25 -12.81 -13.52 -25.40
C CYS A 25 -12.40 -13.15 -23.98
N HIS A 26 -12.23 -11.84 -23.72
CA HIS A 26 -11.83 -11.32 -22.40
C HIS A 26 -12.86 -11.66 -21.32
N TYR A 27 -14.15 -11.52 -21.62
CA TYR A 27 -15.23 -11.88 -20.69
C TYR A 27 -15.19 -13.36 -20.33
N GLU A 28 -15.03 -14.26 -21.30
CA GLU A 28 -14.94 -15.70 -21.04
C GLU A 28 -13.70 -16.07 -20.23
N ALA A 29 -12.58 -15.40 -20.47
CA ALA A 29 -11.36 -15.57 -19.68
C ALA A 29 -11.60 -15.20 -18.21
N LEU A 30 -12.16 -14.00 -17.96
CA LEU A 30 -12.48 -13.54 -16.61
C LEU A 30 -13.53 -14.43 -15.94
N LYS A 31 -14.51 -14.94 -16.68
CA LYS A 31 -15.50 -15.88 -16.16
C LYS A 31 -14.88 -17.18 -15.67
N LYS A 32 -14.02 -17.81 -16.47
CA LYS A 32 -13.28 -19.01 -16.05
C LYS A 32 -12.40 -18.75 -14.81
N ILE A 33 -11.77 -17.58 -14.75
CA ILE A 33 -10.93 -17.17 -13.61
C ILE A 33 -11.81 -16.95 -12.36
N SER A 34 -12.98 -16.33 -12.51
CA SER A 34 -13.96 -16.16 -11.44
C SER A 34 -14.43 -17.50 -10.89
N ASP A 35 -14.88 -18.40 -11.75
CA ASP A 35 -15.38 -19.72 -11.36
C ASP A 35 -14.29 -20.49 -10.58
N LEU A 36 -13.06 -20.50 -11.11
CA LEU A 36 -11.91 -21.14 -10.45
C LEU A 36 -11.55 -20.46 -9.12
N SER A 37 -11.66 -19.13 -9.03
CA SER A 37 -11.40 -18.38 -7.80
C SER A 37 -12.44 -18.69 -6.72
N ILE A 38 -13.72 -18.75 -7.08
CA ILE A 38 -14.81 -19.14 -6.17
C ILE A 38 -14.62 -20.57 -5.68
N ASP A 39 -14.31 -21.51 -6.57
CA ASP A 39 -14.07 -22.91 -6.20
C ASP A 39 -12.87 -23.08 -5.24
N THR A 40 -11.87 -22.20 -5.38
CA THR A 40 -10.64 -22.29 -4.59
C THR A 40 -10.75 -21.53 -3.26
N PHE A 41 -11.33 -20.34 -3.27
CA PHE A 41 -11.29 -19.36 -2.17
C PHE A 41 -12.66 -19.06 -1.55
N GLY A 42 -13.74 -19.34 -2.25
CA GLY A 42 -15.10 -18.90 -1.91
C GLY A 42 -15.45 -17.53 -2.51
N ASP A 43 -16.61 -17.02 -2.13
CA ASP A 43 -17.22 -15.82 -2.73
C ASP A 43 -16.58 -14.49 -2.29
N TYR A 44 -15.76 -14.51 -1.23
CA TYR A 44 -15.11 -13.33 -0.65
C TYR A 44 -13.62 -13.57 -0.53
N ILE A 45 -12.83 -12.89 -1.35
CA ILE A 45 -11.39 -13.10 -1.47
C ILE A 45 -10.68 -11.91 -0.84
N THR A 46 -10.18 -12.07 0.39
CA THR A 46 -9.43 -11.00 1.05
C THR A 46 -7.94 -11.33 1.12
N PRO A 47 -7.03 -10.38 0.83
CA PRO A 47 -5.59 -10.60 0.97
C PRO A 47 -5.17 -11.02 2.38
N GLY A 48 -5.88 -10.52 3.40
CA GLY A 48 -5.62 -10.86 4.80
C GLY A 48 -5.82 -12.34 5.10
N SER A 49 -6.83 -13.01 4.52
CA SER A 49 -7.06 -14.45 4.73
C SER A 49 -5.87 -15.33 4.32
N PHE A 50 -4.98 -14.82 3.47
CA PHE A 50 -3.80 -15.52 2.97
C PHE A 50 -2.48 -14.97 3.55
N CYS A 51 -2.54 -14.04 4.51
CA CYS A 51 -1.39 -13.42 5.16
C CYS A 51 -0.37 -12.83 4.16
N LEU A 52 -0.85 -12.29 3.04
CA LEU A 52 0.00 -11.77 1.97
C LEU A 52 0.75 -10.53 2.43
N LYS A 53 2.05 -10.46 2.10
CA LYS A 53 2.92 -9.30 2.37
C LYS A 53 3.47 -8.66 1.11
N ASP A 54 3.50 -9.40 0.01
CA ASP A 54 3.91 -8.91 -1.29
C ASP A 54 2.75 -8.14 -1.94
N GLU A 55 3.02 -6.90 -2.33
CA GLU A 55 2.00 -6.00 -2.86
C GLU A 55 1.50 -6.40 -4.25
N ILE A 56 2.31 -7.11 -5.05
CA ILE A 56 1.86 -7.66 -6.34
C ILE A 56 0.78 -8.72 -6.09
N TYR A 57 1.00 -9.62 -5.13
CA TYR A 57 0.02 -10.64 -4.78
C TYR A 57 -1.21 -10.06 -4.07
N ILE A 58 -1.04 -9.04 -3.21
CA ILE A 58 -2.18 -8.32 -2.62
C ILE A 58 -3.06 -7.73 -3.72
N ASN A 59 -2.47 -7.01 -4.68
CA ASN A 59 -3.21 -6.42 -5.78
C ASN A 59 -3.85 -7.48 -6.69
N LEU A 60 -3.19 -8.63 -6.88
CA LEU A 60 -3.79 -9.77 -7.59
C LEU A 60 -5.06 -10.24 -6.90
N PHE A 61 -5.01 -10.51 -5.59
CA PHE A 61 -6.15 -11.05 -4.85
C PHE A 61 -7.31 -10.05 -4.74
N GLU A 62 -7.03 -8.76 -4.60
CA GLU A 62 -8.06 -7.72 -4.67
C GLU A 62 -8.70 -7.65 -6.07
N LEU A 63 -7.93 -7.86 -7.12
CA LEU A 63 -8.47 -7.89 -8.49
C LEU A 63 -9.31 -9.15 -8.73
N LEU A 64 -8.95 -10.30 -8.13
CA LEU A 64 -9.78 -11.51 -8.16
C LEU A 64 -11.11 -11.30 -7.44
N ASP A 65 -11.10 -10.66 -6.27
CA ASP A 65 -12.33 -10.29 -5.55
C ASP A 65 -13.21 -9.36 -6.39
N GLN A 66 -12.60 -8.36 -7.04
CA GLN A 66 -13.28 -7.46 -7.97
C GLN A 66 -13.90 -8.24 -9.14
N ILE A 67 -13.19 -9.20 -9.74
CA ILE A 67 -13.71 -10.04 -10.83
C ILE A 67 -14.93 -10.82 -10.38
N VAL A 68 -14.85 -11.49 -9.22
CA VAL A 68 -15.97 -12.26 -8.66
C VAL A 68 -17.17 -11.36 -8.40
N PHE A 69 -16.96 -10.17 -7.84
CA PHE A 69 -18.02 -9.20 -7.59
C PHE A 69 -18.69 -8.69 -8.87
N GLU A 70 -17.91 -8.30 -9.89
CA GLU A 70 -18.44 -7.74 -11.14
C GLU A 70 -19.15 -8.81 -12.01
N LEU A 71 -18.75 -10.07 -11.89
CA LEU A 71 -19.37 -11.17 -12.64
C LEU A 71 -20.56 -11.81 -11.92
N SER A 72 -20.63 -11.74 -10.60
CA SER A 72 -21.80 -12.18 -9.82
C SER A 72 -22.96 -11.19 -9.86
N ASN A 73 -22.68 -9.90 -10.03
CA ASN A 73 -23.71 -8.88 -10.23
C ASN A 73 -24.24 -8.92 -11.66
N ASP A 74 -25.33 -9.67 -11.87
CA ASP A 74 -26.06 -9.70 -13.13
C ASP A 74 -26.95 -8.44 -13.29
N ARG A 75 -26.35 -7.27 -13.10
CA ARG A 75 -27.06 -5.99 -13.27
C ARG A 75 -27.21 -5.71 -14.76
N GLU A 76 -28.44 -5.36 -15.16
CA GLU A 76 -28.79 -4.79 -16.48
C GLU A 76 -28.17 -3.39 -16.68
N GLU A 77 -26.90 -3.20 -16.34
CA GLU A 77 -26.19 -1.98 -16.69
C GLU A 77 -26.03 -1.90 -18.20
N LYS A 78 -26.06 -0.67 -18.73
CA LYS A 78 -25.89 -0.39 -20.16
C LYS A 78 -24.64 -1.12 -20.66
N SER A 79 -24.82 -2.07 -21.58
CA SER A 79 -23.80 -3.03 -22.05
C SER A 79 -22.40 -2.42 -22.22
N ASN A 80 -22.33 -1.21 -22.78
CA ASN A 80 -21.06 -0.55 -23.07
C ASN A 80 -20.22 -0.22 -21.82
N ILE A 81 -20.82 0.16 -20.69
CA ILE A 81 -20.06 0.47 -19.46
C ILE A 81 -19.45 -0.80 -18.88
N ARG A 82 -20.23 -1.90 -18.89
CA ARG A 82 -19.77 -3.21 -18.44
C ARG A 82 -18.60 -3.70 -19.30
N ASP A 83 -18.67 -3.52 -20.61
CA ASP A 83 -17.58 -3.88 -21.53
C ASP A 83 -16.28 -3.11 -21.19
N TYR A 84 -16.36 -1.82 -20.87
CA TYR A 84 -15.19 -1.03 -20.44
C TYR A 84 -14.60 -1.53 -19.11
N ILE A 85 -15.45 -1.89 -18.13
CA ILE A 85 -15.01 -2.43 -16.84
C ILE A 85 -14.32 -3.77 -17.04
N ILE A 86 -14.92 -4.66 -17.84
CA ILE A 86 -14.37 -5.98 -18.17
C ILE A 86 -13.02 -5.82 -18.88
N GLU A 87 -12.91 -4.91 -19.84
CA GLU A 87 -11.66 -4.63 -20.54
C GLU A 87 -10.56 -4.12 -19.60
N ASP A 88 -10.90 -3.17 -18.72
CA ASP A 88 -9.93 -2.61 -17.76
C ASP A 88 -9.42 -3.68 -16.78
N ILE A 89 -10.33 -4.47 -16.20
CA ILE A 89 -10.00 -5.57 -15.29
C ILE A 89 -9.13 -6.61 -16.00
N TYR A 90 -9.48 -6.99 -17.23
CA TYR A 90 -8.71 -7.96 -18.01
C TYR A 90 -7.28 -7.46 -18.28
N ILE A 91 -7.11 -6.20 -18.66
CA ILE A 91 -5.79 -5.60 -18.90
C ILE A 91 -4.97 -5.59 -17.61
N ARG A 92 -5.54 -5.12 -16.50
CA ARG A 92 -4.86 -5.06 -15.20
C ARG A 92 -4.42 -6.46 -14.73
N LEU A 93 -5.29 -7.46 -14.88
CA LEU A 93 -4.99 -8.84 -14.52
C LEU A 93 -3.88 -9.42 -15.42
N SER A 94 -3.97 -9.19 -16.72
CA SER A 94 -2.97 -9.64 -17.69
C SER A 94 -1.58 -9.10 -17.37
N ILE A 95 -1.48 -7.84 -16.95
CA ILE A 95 -0.23 -7.20 -16.56
C ILE A 95 0.39 -7.89 -15.34
N ILE A 96 -0.40 -8.09 -14.28
CA ILE A 96 0.06 -8.73 -13.05
C ILE A 96 0.51 -10.17 -13.32
N LEU A 97 -0.31 -10.95 -14.03
CA LEU A 97 0.01 -12.35 -14.33
C LEU A 97 1.21 -12.49 -15.27
N GLU A 98 1.35 -11.62 -16.28
CA GLU A 98 2.53 -11.63 -17.15
C GLU A 98 3.81 -11.32 -16.36
N ALA A 99 3.77 -10.37 -15.43
CA ALA A 99 4.92 -10.04 -14.59
C ALA A 99 5.30 -11.19 -13.64
N LEU A 100 4.33 -11.92 -13.09
CA LEU A 100 4.57 -13.04 -12.18
C LEU A 100 5.07 -14.30 -12.92
N VAL A 101 4.47 -14.64 -14.07
CA VAL A 101 4.78 -15.89 -14.80
C VAL A 101 5.93 -15.71 -15.79
N TRP A 102 6.00 -14.57 -16.48
CA TRP A 102 6.99 -14.33 -17.53
C TRP A 102 7.59 -12.90 -17.47
N PRO A 103 8.43 -12.60 -16.47
CA PRO A 103 9.00 -11.26 -16.27
C PRO A 103 9.67 -10.67 -17.52
N GLU A 104 10.41 -11.49 -18.29
CA GLU A 104 11.07 -11.03 -19.51
C GLU A 104 10.11 -10.59 -20.62
N ARG A 105 8.92 -11.21 -20.69
CA ARG A 105 7.86 -10.79 -21.63
C ARG A 105 7.24 -9.49 -21.17
N TYR A 106 6.93 -9.38 -19.86
CA TYR A 106 6.49 -8.12 -19.24
C TYR A 106 7.43 -6.96 -19.56
N LYS A 107 8.74 -7.14 -19.34
CA LYS A 107 9.77 -6.12 -19.61
C LYS A 107 9.79 -5.64 -21.06
N LYS A 108 9.59 -6.55 -22.01
CA LYS A 108 9.53 -6.22 -23.45
C LYS A 108 8.26 -5.47 -23.80
N ASN A 109 7.12 -5.87 -23.23
CA ASN A 109 5.81 -5.31 -23.53
C ASN A 109 5.56 -3.95 -22.88
N LEU A 110 6.12 -3.70 -21.70
CA LEU A 110 5.94 -2.45 -20.97
C LEU A 110 6.28 -1.20 -21.80
N LYS A 111 7.29 -1.29 -22.69
CA LYS A 111 7.70 -0.17 -23.56
C LYS A 111 6.72 0.14 -24.71
N ASN A 112 5.75 -0.75 -24.95
CA ASN A 112 4.85 -0.67 -26.10
C ASN A 112 3.41 -0.32 -25.70
N ARG A 113 3.18 0.08 -24.44
CA ARG A 113 1.85 0.46 -23.93
C ARG A 113 1.96 1.56 -22.87
N PRO A 114 0.86 2.28 -22.59
CA PRO A 114 0.83 3.26 -21.49
C PRO A 114 1.09 2.60 -20.14
N LEU A 115 1.73 3.37 -19.25
CA LEU A 115 1.97 2.97 -17.87
C LEU A 115 0.65 2.90 -17.09
N ARG A 116 0.51 1.90 -16.23
CA ARG A 116 -0.63 1.74 -15.30
C ARG A 116 -0.14 1.67 -13.86
N TYR A 117 -1.07 1.77 -12.91
CA TYR A 117 -0.75 1.66 -11.48
C TYR A 117 -0.02 0.35 -11.16
N GLU A 118 -0.49 -0.76 -11.72
CA GLU A 118 0.11 -2.09 -11.53
C GLU A 118 1.60 -2.10 -11.89
N ASP A 119 2.00 -1.37 -12.93
CA ASP A 119 3.40 -1.28 -13.33
C ASP A 119 4.28 -0.63 -12.28
N THR A 120 3.79 0.42 -11.62
CA THR A 120 4.55 1.10 -10.56
C THR A 120 4.81 0.15 -9.38
N VAL A 121 3.83 -0.71 -9.06
CA VAL A 121 3.96 -1.74 -8.02
C VAL A 121 4.90 -2.86 -8.46
N ILE A 122 4.80 -3.33 -9.70
CA ILE A 122 5.65 -4.39 -10.26
C ILE A 122 7.11 -3.92 -10.35
N ILE A 123 7.36 -2.75 -10.96
CA ILE A 123 8.71 -2.19 -11.11
C ILE A 123 9.38 -2.05 -9.74
N LYS A 124 8.66 -1.54 -8.75
CA LYS A 124 9.14 -1.39 -7.37
C LYS A 124 9.49 -2.75 -6.73
N ASN A 125 8.56 -3.70 -6.73
CA ASN A 125 8.70 -4.94 -5.96
C ASN A 125 9.63 -5.96 -6.66
N LEU A 126 9.79 -5.88 -7.99
CA LEU A 126 10.73 -6.71 -8.76
C LEU A 126 12.09 -6.01 -9.01
N ASP A 127 12.33 -4.85 -8.39
CA ASP A 127 13.60 -4.10 -8.48
C ASP A 127 14.03 -3.77 -9.94
N LEU A 128 13.09 -3.34 -10.77
CA LEU A 128 13.31 -3.13 -12.21
C LEU A 128 13.85 -1.73 -12.53
N SER A 129 15.07 -1.45 -12.07
CA SER A 129 15.75 -0.15 -12.23
C SER A 129 15.91 0.31 -13.68
N GLU A 130 15.87 -0.60 -14.66
CA GLU A 130 15.96 -0.28 -16.09
C GLU A 130 14.79 0.59 -16.61
N PHE A 131 13.68 0.67 -15.87
CA PHE A 131 12.49 1.48 -16.24
C PHE A 131 12.44 2.85 -15.57
N VAL A 132 13.48 3.27 -14.83
CA VAL A 132 13.50 4.58 -14.17
C VAL A 132 13.29 5.73 -15.16
N GLN A 133 13.88 5.68 -16.35
CA GLN A 133 13.69 6.73 -17.36
C GLN A 133 12.27 6.77 -17.92
N LEU A 134 11.63 5.61 -18.09
CA LEU A 134 10.23 5.51 -18.49
C LEU A 134 9.31 6.13 -17.43
N LEU A 135 9.55 5.82 -16.16
CA LEU A 135 8.80 6.41 -15.04
C LEU A 135 8.90 7.93 -15.03
N ILE A 136 10.11 8.48 -15.22
CA ILE A 136 10.33 9.93 -15.26
C ILE A 136 9.56 10.58 -16.42
N SER A 137 9.60 10.00 -17.63
CA SER A 137 8.91 10.57 -18.79
C SER A 137 7.39 10.53 -18.63
N GLU A 138 6.83 9.42 -18.14
CA GLU A 138 5.38 9.25 -18.01
C GLU A 138 4.78 10.15 -16.93
N GLN A 139 5.55 10.57 -15.92
CA GLN A 139 5.04 11.48 -14.90
C GLN A 139 4.67 12.85 -15.45
N GLU A 140 5.37 13.34 -16.47
CA GLU A 140 5.06 14.62 -17.11
C GLU A 140 3.75 14.55 -17.90
N GLU A 141 3.34 13.34 -18.31
CA GLU A 141 2.17 13.10 -19.16
C GLU A 141 0.91 12.71 -18.36
N TRP A 142 1.04 11.96 -17.26
CA TRP A 142 -0.09 11.35 -16.55
C TRP A 142 -0.27 11.84 -15.11
N ILE A 143 -1.12 12.86 -14.95
CA ILE A 143 -1.48 13.47 -13.65
C ILE A 143 -1.95 12.42 -12.62
N ASN A 144 -2.68 11.38 -13.05
CA ASN A 144 -3.23 10.37 -12.13
C ASN A 144 -2.18 9.41 -11.55
N LEU A 145 -1.00 9.31 -12.17
CA LEU A 145 0.06 8.39 -11.74
C LEU A 145 1.21 9.10 -11.01
N GLU A 146 1.27 10.43 -10.98
CA GLU A 146 2.39 11.20 -10.42
C GLU A 146 2.80 10.73 -9.02
N LYS A 147 1.82 10.45 -8.14
CA LYS A 147 2.08 10.00 -6.76
C LYS A 147 2.67 8.59 -6.73
N ASN A 148 2.14 7.68 -7.55
CA ASN A 148 2.61 6.30 -7.63
C ASN A 148 4.02 6.22 -8.25
N ILE A 149 4.26 7.03 -9.28
CA ILE A 149 5.56 7.14 -9.94
C ILE A 149 6.61 7.67 -8.97
N ILE A 150 6.37 8.82 -8.31
CA ILE A 150 7.38 9.37 -7.40
C ILE A 150 7.64 8.44 -6.22
N LYS A 151 6.60 7.77 -5.68
CA LYS A 151 6.76 6.73 -4.66
C LYS A 151 7.69 5.61 -5.13
N THR A 152 7.54 5.17 -6.38
CA THR A 152 8.38 4.13 -6.98
C THR A 152 9.82 4.62 -7.15
N LEU A 153 10.02 5.83 -7.66
CA LEU A 153 11.35 6.42 -7.86
C LEU A 153 12.15 6.61 -6.56
N LEU A 154 11.49 6.70 -5.40
CA LEU A 154 12.17 6.72 -4.10
C LEU A 154 12.93 5.42 -3.77
N TYR A 155 12.59 4.31 -4.43
CA TYR A 155 13.31 3.04 -4.30
C TYR A 155 14.58 3.02 -5.19
N PHE A 156 14.60 3.82 -6.24
CA PHE A 156 15.66 3.85 -7.27
C PHE A 156 16.46 5.15 -7.28
N THR A 157 16.62 5.81 -6.13
CA THR A 157 17.29 7.11 -6.04
C THR A 157 18.71 7.11 -6.61
N ASP A 158 19.36 5.96 -6.66
CA ASP A 158 20.67 5.83 -7.28
C ASP A 158 20.67 6.12 -8.79
N PHE A 159 19.56 5.82 -9.47
CA PHE A 159 19.36 5.98 -10.91
C PHE A 159 18.63 7.29 -11.28
N VAL A 160 18.18 8.06 -10.29
CA VAL A 160 17.46 9.31 -10.51
C VAL A 160 18.39 10.50 -10.29
N HIS A 161 18.45 11.42 -11.24
CA HIS A 161 19.21 12.66 -11.10
C HIS A 161 18.60 13.56 -10.01
N MET A 162 19.45 14.20 -9.21
CA MET A 162 18.98 15.10 -8.14
C MET A 162 18.10 16.24 -8.66
N ASP A 163 18.40 16.74 -9.87
CA ASP A 163 17.66 17.82 -10.53
C ASP A 163 16.19 17.49 -10.77
N TYR A 164 15.86 16.21 -11.01
CA TYR A 164 14.48 15.77 -11.18
C TYR A 164 13.66 16.03 -9.90
N PHE A 165 14.18 15.63 -8.73
CA PHE A 165 13.50 15.88 -7.47
C PHE A 165 13.46 17.38 -7.11
N TYR A 166 14.53 18.14 -7.43
CA TYR A 166 14.52 19.59 -7.26
C TYR A 166 13.42 20.25 -8.08
N ASN A 167 13.29 19.89 -9.36
CA ASN A 167 12.30 20.47 -10.26
C ASN A 167 10.88 20.22 -9.76
N ILE A 168 10.58 19.01 -9.29
CA ILE A 168 9.28 18.71 -8.69
C ILE A 168 9.06 19.55 -7.43
N PHE A 169 10.04 19.57 -6.52
CA PHE A 169 9.92 20.28 -5.25
C PHE A 169 9.63 21.77 -5.41
N LEU A 170 10.28 22.43 -6.39
CA LEU A 170 10.14 23.86 -6.63
C LEU A 170 8.83 24.23 -7.34
N ASN A 171 8.38 23.39 -8.27
CA ASN A 171 7.32 23.73 -9.21
C ASN A 171 5.96 23.14 -8.85
N THR A 172 5.90 22.03 -8.10
CA THR A 172 4.62 21.40 -7.77
C THR A 172 3.84 22.20 -6.72
N LYS A 173 2.52 22.21 -6.85
CA LYS A 173 1.60 22.71 -5.81
C LYS A 173 1.11 21.61 -4.88
N SER A 174 1.29 20.35 -5.26
CA SER A 174 0.84 19.19 -4.48
C SER A 174 1.73 19.01 -3.23
N PRO A 175 1.18 19.12 -2.01
CA PRO A 175 1.96 18.92 -0.79
C PRO A 175 2.55 17.51 -0.69
N PHE A 176 1.83 16.50 -1.22
CA PHE A 176 2.32 15.14 -1.31
C PHE A 176 3.58 15.05 -2.18
N LEU A 177 3.54 15.60 -3.40
CA LEU A 177 4.68 15.58 -4.32
C LEU A 177 5.86 16.39 -3.76
N LYS A 178 5.61 17.48 -3.02
CA LYS A 178 6.66 18.20 -2.30
C LYS A 178 7.34 17.35 -1.23
N ALA A 179 6.58 16.68 -0.38
CA ALA A 179 7.12 15.82 0.67
C ALA A 179 7.90 14.63 0.07
N ALA A 180 7.35 13.98 -0.96
CA ALA A 180 8.00 12.88 -1.65
C ALA A 180 9.29 13.31 -2.37
N SER A 181 9.26 14.41 -3.14
CA SER A 181 10.46 14.93 -3.82
C SER A 181 11.55 15.34 -2.84
N LEU A 182 11.20 15.96 -1.71
CA LEU A 182 12.18 16.30 -0.68
C LEU A 182 12.80 15.06 -0.02
N LEU A 183 12.05 13.98 0.15
CA LEU A 183 12.61 12.69 0.58
C LEU A 183 13.59 12.13 -0.46
N GLY A 184 13.26 12.24 -1.75
CA GLY A 184 14.18 11.88 -2.84
C GLY A 184 15.47 12.69 -2.79
N LEU A 185 15.39 14.01 -2.57
CA LEU A 185 16.55 14.87 -2.36
C LEU A 185 17.36 14.43 -1.13
N LYS A 186 16.70 14.12 -0.01
CA LYS A 186 17.36 13.63 1.22
C LYS A 186 18.16 12.36 0.96
N TYR A 187 17.61 11.40 0.20
CA TYR A 187 18.34 10.19 -0.18
C TYR A 187 19.53 10.48 -1.10
N CYS A 188 19.41 11.49 -1.95
CA CYS A 188 20.50 11.93 -2.83
C CYS A 188 21.50 12.88 -2.15
N GLN A 189 21.38 13.17 -0.84
CA GLN A 189 22.07 14.31 -0.20
C GLN A 189 23.60 14.33 -0.38
N ASP A 190 24.23 13.16 -0.45
CA ASP A 190 25.67 13.00 -0.61
C ASP A 190 26.19 13.51 -1.98
N ARG A 191 25.27 13.78 -2.92
CA ARG A 191 25.56 14.37 -4.24
C ARG A 191 25.56 15.91 -4.23
N GLY A 192 25.57 16.55 -3.06
CA GLY A 192 25.74 18.01 -2.91
C GLY A 192 24.44 18.79 -2.68
N LEU A 193 23.48 18.23 -1.94
CA LEU A 193 22.21 18.91 -1.62
C LEU A 193 22.43 20.21 -0.84
N ASN A 194 21.86 21.31 -1.32
CA ASN A 194 21.93 22.62 -0.66
C ASN A 194 20.62 22.95 0.08
N TRP A 195 20.57 22.54 1.35
CA TRP A 195 19.44 22.82 2.25
C TRP A 195 19.11 24.31 2.41
N LYS A 196 20.09 25.20 2.29
CA LYS A 196 19.84 26.65 2.40
C LYS A 196 19.01 27.13 1.22
N THR A 197 19.37 26.75 0.00
CA THR A 197 18.63 27.14 -1.21
C THR A 197 17.17 26.67 -1.10
N LEU A 198 16.95 25.40 -0.75
CA LEU A 198 15.61 24.81 -0.62
C LEU A 198 14.68 25.56 0.34
N LYS A 199 15.21 26.06 1.46
CA LYS A 199 14.42 26.80 2.47
C LYS A 199 13.85 28.10 1.91
N TYR A 200 14.48 28.70 0.91
CA TYR A 200 14.13 30.03 0.38
C TYR A 200 13.58 30.02 -1.05
N SER A 201 13.72 28.91 -1.79
CA SER A 201 13.38 28.84 -3.22
C SER A 201 12.01 28.24 -3.52
N SER A 202 11.36 27.60 -2.55
CA SER A 202 10.09 26.91 -2.77
C SER A 202 8.86 27.83 -2.69
N SER A 203 7.98 27.75 -3.68
CA SER A 203 6.70 28.48 -3.70
C SER A 203 5.66 27.79 -2.80
N GLY A 204 5.36 28.30 -1.59
CA GLY A 204 4.29 27.77 -0.73
C GLY A 204 4.49 28.04 0.76
N LEU A 205 3.38 28.16 1.51
CA LEU A 205 3.35 28.66 2.90
C LEU A 205 4.11 27.78 3.92
N ASP A 206 4.16 26.45 3.73
CA ASP A 206 4.71 25.51 4.74
C ASP A 206 6.05 24.87 4.36
N SER A 207 6.56 25.16 3.17
CA SER A 207 7.78 24.53 2.66
C SER A 207 9.03 24.75 3.54
N PRO A 208 9.26 25.91 4.16
CA PRO A 208 10.41 26.09 5.06
C PRO A 208 10.35 25.19 6.30
N GLN A 209 9.16 24.78 6.77
CA GLN A 209 9.01 23.89 7.92
C GLN A 209 9.37 22.45 7.54
N LEU A 210 8.82 21.97 6.43
CA LEU A 210 9.12 20.65 5.86
C LEU A 210 10.62 20.50 5.58
N VAL A 211 11.27 21.51 4.98
CA VAL A 211 12.72 21.48 4.72
C VAL A 211 13.53 21.39 6.01
N LYS A 212 13.14 22.12 7.07
CA LYS A 212 13.78 22.00 8.39
C LYS A 212 13.56 20.63 9.03
N TYR A 213 12.39 20.03 8.84
CA TYR A 213 12.11 18.66 9.30
C TYR A 213 13.06 17.68 8.59
N ALA A 214 13.07 17.68 7.27
CA ALA A 214 13.88 16.76 6.45
C ALA A 214 15.38 16.91 6.66
N GLU A 215 15.88 18.14 6.81
CA GLU A 215 17.30 18.40 7.09
C GLU A 215 17.75 17.71 8.39
N ARG A 216 16.90 17.77 9.44
CA ARG A 216 17.18 17.19 10.75
C ARG A 216 16.84 15.70 10.86
N PHE A 217 16.04 15.18 9.93
CA PHE A 217 15.61 13.79 9.97
C PHE A 217 16.79 12.85 9.74
N ASP A 218 16.97 11.91 10.65
CA ASP A 218 17.96 10.83 10.57
C ASP A 218 17.33 9.61 9.89
N THR A 219 17.80 9.27 8.69
CA THR A 219 17.30 8.15 7.90
C THR A 219 17.83 6.78 8.34
N VAL A 220 18.74 6.74 9.31
CA VAL A 220 19.36 5.52 9.85
C VAL A 220 18.71 5.14 11.19
N PHE A 221 18.50 6.12 12.08
CA PHE A 221 17.97 5.89 13.43
C PHE A 221 16.55 6.44 13.60
N LEU A 222 15.55 5.65 13.20
CA LEU A 222 14.14 6.07 13.19
C LEU A 222 13.66 6.57 14.56
N SER A 223 13.87 5.78 15.62
CA SER A 223 13.41 6.11 16.98
C SER A 223 13.94 7.43 17.55
N SER A 224 15.05 7.95 17.04
CA SER A 224 15.65 9.21 17.48
C SER A 224 14.93 10.46 16.93
N ASN A 225 14.13 10.28 15.88
CA ASN A 225 13.46 11.39 15.21
C ASN A 225 12.24 11.87 16.00
N ARG A 226 11.92 13.16 15.84
CA ARG A 226 10.65 13.69 16.35
C ARG A 226 9.49 13.16 15.50
N LEU A 227 8.38 12.78 16.13
CA LEU A 227 7.14 12.50 15.40
C LEU A 227 6.69 13.74 14.60
N PRO A 228 6.11 13.55 13.40
CA PRO A 228 5.65 14.65 12.57
C PRO A 228 4.46 15.37 13.22
N SER A 229 4.41 16.70 13.05
CA SER A 229 3.36 17.56 13.58
C SER A 229 2.40 18.10 12.52
N GLN A 230 2.73 17.93 11.24
CA GLN A 230 1.96 18.40 10.09
C GLN A 230 1.91 17.35 8.99
N LYS A 231 1.00 17.51 8.02
CA LYS A 231 0.68 16.52 7.00
C LYS A 231 1.87 16.22 6.08
N GLU A 232 2.63 17.24 5.71
CA GLU A 232 3.80 17.14 4.83
C GLU A 232 4.94 16.39 5.52
N ASP A 233 5.24 16.72 6.79
CA ASP A 233 6.22 16.00 7.60
C ASP A 233 5.82 14.53 7.76
N ALA A 234 4.52 14.29 8.01
CA ALA A 234 3.99 12.94 8.11
C ALA A 234 4.11 12.19 6.78
N THR A 235 3.85 12.83 5.65
CA THR A 235 4.01 12.23 4.32
C THR A 235 5.45 11.86 4.05
N PHE A 236 6.39 12.77 4.32
CA PHE A 236 7.82 12.52 4.18
C PHE A 236 8.25 11.28 4.97
N VAL A 237 7.83 11.20 6.23
CA VAL A 237 8.18 10.07 7.10
C VAL A 237 7.49 8.79 6.68
N VAL A 238 6.19 8.82 6.38
CA VAL A 238 5.43 7.62 6.00
C VAL A 238 6.08 6.96 4.78
N LEU A 239 6.47 7.74 3.78
CA LEU A 239 7.16 7.22 2.60
C LEU A 239 8.55 6.65 2.92
N HIS A 240 9.29 7.26 3.86
CA HIS A 240 10.56 6.72 4.34
C HIS A 240 10.38 5.39 5.07
N VAL A 241 9.42 5.33 5.99
CA VAL A 241 9.11 4.15 6.78
C VAL A 241 8.59 3.03 5.89
N GLU A 242 7.73 3.30 4.91
CA GLU A 242 7.23 2.29 3.94
C GLU A 242 8.39 1.61 3.21
N LYS A 243 9.36 2.41 2.72
CA LYS A 243 10.55 1.89 2.03
C LYS A 243 11.39 0.97 2.93
N GLN A 244 11.54 1.32 4.20
CA GLN A 244 12.45 0.66 5.14
C GLN A 244 11.76 -0.32 6.10
N ALA A 245 10.44 -0.49 6.01
CA ALA A 245 9.62 -1.15 7.03
C ALA A 245 10.15 -2.52 7.47
N ALA A 246 10.61 -3.33 6.50
CA ALA A 246 11.14 -4.66 6.75
C ALA A 246 12.47 -4.68 7.54
N LEU A 247 13.22 -3.56 7.56
CA LEU A 247 14.51 -3.44 8.25
C LEU A 247 14.37 -3.04 9.74
N TYR A 248 13.20 -2.55 10.16
CA TYR A 248 12.99 -2.15 11.55
C TYR A 248 12.76 -3.38 12.44
N LYS A 249 13.83 -3.79 13.15
CA LYS A 249 13.87 -4.98 14.01
C LYS A 249 14.03 -4.67 15.51
N LYS A 250 13.86 -3.40 15.90
CA LYS A 250 13.95 -2.98 17.30
C LYS A 250 12.61 -2.51 17.82
N GLU A 251 12.36 -2.79 19.10
CA GLU A 251 11.13 -2.40 19.78
C GLU A 251 10.89 -0.88 19.74
N GLU A 252 11.95 -0.08 19.90
CA GLU A 252 11.90 1.39 19.83
C GLU A 252 11.38 1.91 18.47
N ASP A 253 11.79 1.29 17.37
CA ASP A 253 11.38 1.69 16.02
C ASP A 253 9.91 1.34 15.79
N ILE A 254 9.48 0.13 16.20
CA ILE A 254 8.07 -0.28 16.11
C ILE A 254 7.17 0.64 16.95
N MET A 255 7.60 0.98 18.17
CA MET A 255 6.89 1.93 19.02
C MET A 255 6.77 3.30 18.38
N TRP A 256 7.83 3.76 17.71
CA TRP A 256 7.81 5.01 16.96
C TRP A 256 6.82 4.96 15.79
N ILE A 257 6.78 3.85 15.04
CA ILE A 257 5.83 3.63 13.93
C ILE A 257 4.38 3.61 14.42
N LEU A 258 4.10 3.01 15.58
CA LEU A 258 2.77 3.07 16.20
C LEU A 258 2.41 4.51 16.60
N GLY A 259 3.38 5.29 17.10
CA GLY A 259 3.20 6.72 17.35
C GLY A 259 2.93 7.51 16.07
N LEU A 260 3.58 7.15 14.95
CA LEU A 260 3.30 7.73 13.64
C LEU A 260 1.87 7.44 13.19
N ALA A 261 1.38 6.21 13.37
CA ALA A 261 0.03 5.81 13.03
C ALA A 261 -1.03 6.63 13.80
N GLU A 262 -0.80 6.82 15.11
CA GLU A 262 -1.61 7.71 15.95
C GLU A 262 -1.61 9.15 15.40
N ARG A 263 -0.43 9.68 15.03
CA ARG A 263 -0.33 11.02 14.45
C ARG A 263 -1.05 11.14 13.11
N VAL A 264 -0.89 10.18 12.21
CA VAL A 264 -1.57 10.15 10.92
C VAL A 264 -3.08 10.22 11.09
N SER A 265 -3.66 9.42 12.00
CA SER A 265 -5.11 9.42 12.27
C SER A 265 -5.62 10.76 12.83
N SER A 266 -4.75 11.54 13.49
CA SER A 266 -5.09 12.87 14.02
C SER A 266 -4.93 14.01 13.01
N LEU A 267 -4.24 13.76 11.90
CA LEU A 267 -3.98 14.75 10.85
C LEU A 267 -5.10 14.63 9.80
N ASN A 268 -5.93 15.68 9.65
CA ASN A 268 -7.06 15.69 8.72
C ASN A 268 -6.62 15.81 7.25
N PHE A 269 -6.06 14.76 6.67
CA PHE A 269 -5.66 14.72 5.25
C PHE A 269 -6.86 14.90 4.30
N GLU A 270 -6.59 15.43 3.11
CA GLU A 270 -7.58 15.57 2.02
C GLU A 270 -7.75 14.23 1.29
N ASN A 271 -8.93 13.94 0.72
CA ASN A 271 -9.31 12.60 0.23
C ASN A 271 -8.24 11.87 -0.62
N SER A 272 -7.71 12.48 -1.68
CA SER A 272 -6.73 11.81 -2.55
C SER A 272 -5.34 11.67 -1.91
N TRP A 273 -5.01 12.54 -0.95
CA TRP A 273 -3.78 12.45 -0.17
C TRP A 273 -3.92 11.40 0.92
N LEU A 274 -5.06 11.38 1.60
CA LEU A 274 -5.41 10.41 2.62
C LEU A 274 -5.35 8.98 2.08
N ASN A 275 -5.89 8.74 0.88
CA ASN A 275 -5.83 7.41 0.26
C ASN A 275 -4.39 6.89 0.16
N GLU A 276 -3.46 7.70 -0.36
CA GLU A 276 -2.05 7.32 -0.48
C GLU A 276 -1.37 7.08 0.87
N ILE A 277 -1.69 7.90 1.87
CA ILE A 277 -1.15 7.74 3.23
C ILE A 277 -1.68 6.45 3.86
N ASN A 278 -2.97 6.14 3.71
CA ASN A 278 -3.56 4.93 4.25
C ASN A 278 -2.98 3.67 3.58
N ILE A 279 -2.80 3.67 2.25
CA ILE A 279 -2.13 2.57 1.54
C ILE A 279 -0.71 2.38 2.08
N SER A 280 0.05 3.46 2.19
CA SER A 280 1.45 3.41 2.66
C SER A 280 1.54 2.92 4.11
N MET A 281 0.64 3.37 4.99
CA MET A 281 0.57 2.90 6.37
C MET A 281 0.15 1.43 6.46
N CYS A 282 -0.80 0.97 5.65
CA CYS A 282 -1.16 -0.44 5.57
C CYS A 282 0.06 -1.28 5.14
N ASN A 283 0.77 -0.86 4.09
CA ASN A 283 1.99 -1.52 3.61
C ASN A 283 3.10 -1.55 4.68
N ILE A 284 3.23 -0.50 5.49
CA ILE A 284 4.15 -0.47 6.64
C ILE A 284 3.79 -1.58 7.61
N PHE A 285 2.53 -1.64 8.07
CA PHE A 285 2.07 -2.61 9.07
C PHE A 285 2.28 -4.06 8.60
N LEU A 286 1.96 -4.36 7.34
CA LEU A 286 2.17 -5.70 6.76
C LEU A 286 3.63 -6.18 6.78
N ARG A 287 4.58 -5.23 6.74
CA ARG A 287 6.02 -5.51 6.68
C ARG A 287 6.70 -5.50 8.06
N LEU A 288 6.00 -5.09 9.12
CA LEU A 288 6.57 -5.11 10.47
C LEU A 288 6.83 -6.54 10.96
N ASP A 289 7.75 -6.65 11.91
CA ASP A 289 8.08 -7.93 12.51
C ASP A 289 6.95 -8.40 13.45
N GLU A 290 6.25 -9.46 13.04
CA GLU A 290 5.13 -10.03 13.78
C GLU A 290 5.52 -10.48 15.19
N SER A 291 6.73 -11.02 15.36
CA SER A 291 7.19 -11.49 16.67
C SER A 291 7.39 -10.33 17.66
N LEU A 292 7.85 -9.17 17.16
CA LEU A 292 7.97 -7.95 17.94
C LEU A 292 6.59 -7.35 18.24
N LEU A 293 5.69 -7.32 17.26
CA LEU A 293 4.31 -6.85 17.48
C LEU A 293 3.60 -7.68 18.57
N LYS A 294 3.72 -9.00 18.53
CA LYS A 294 3.22 -9.91 19.59
C LYS A 294 3.75 -9.57 20.97
N LYS A 295 5.03 -9.19 21.07
CA LYS A 295 5.66 -8.79 22.33
C LYS A 295 5.11 -7.44 22.81
N ILE A 296 5.05 -6.46 21.93
CA ILE A 296 4.65 -5.07 22.21
C ILE A 296 3.17 -4.98 22.60
N PHE A 297 2.31 -5.69 21.88
CA PHE A 297 0.87 -5.70 22.11
C PHE A 297 0.41 -6.46 23.36
N LYS A 298 1.35 -6.90 24.21
CA LYS A 298 1.02 -7.28 25.60
C LYS A 298 0.62 -6.07 26.46
N ASN A 299 0.97 -4.85 26.03
CA ASN A 299 0.60 -3.63 26.74
C ASN A 299 -0.69 -3.05 26.15
N GLU A 300 -1.73 -2.97 26.99
CA GLU A 300 -3.06 -2.47 26.64
C GLU A 300 -3.04 -1.04 26.07
N ASP A 301 -2.24 -0.13 26.62
CA ASP A 301 -2.18 1.25 26.15
C ASP A 301 -1.65 1.34 24.71
N ILE A 302 -0.78 0.41 24.34
CA ILE A 302 -0.20 0.34 23.00
C ILE A 302 -1.22 -0.26 22.02
N VAL A 303 -1.93 -1.32 22.44
CA VAL A 303 -3.03 -1.92 21.67
C VAL A 303 -4.10 -0.88 21.38
N LEU A 304 -4.49 -0.07 22.37
CA LEU A 304 -5.47 1.01 22.20
C LEU A 304 -5.09 2.01 21.11
N LYS A 305 -3.82 2.40 21.05
CA LYS A 305 -3.31 3.33 20.03
C LYS A 305 -3.35 2.72 18.63
N ALA A 306 -2.89 1.47 18.52
CA ALA A 306 -2.95 0.73 17.26
C ALA A 306 -4.41 0.56 16.81
N ALA A 307 -5.31 0.24 17.75
CA ALA A 307 -6.72 0.01 17.47
C ALA A 307 -7.41 1.24 16.85
N LYS A 308 -7.16 2.45 17.37
CA LYS A 308 -7.69 3.69 16.77
C LYS A 308 -7.29 3.87 15.31
N PHE A 309 -6.03 3.58 14.99
CA PHE A 309 -5.55 3.69 13.62
C PHE A 309 -6.17 2.63 12.71
N LEU A 310 -6.27 1.38 13.18
CA LEU A 310 -6.89 0.30 12.42
C LEU A 310 -8.39 0.57 12.15
N ASP A 311 -9.09 1.18 13.11
CA ASP A 311 -10.50 1.57 12.96
C ASP A 311 -10.68 2.76 12.01
N TYR A 312 -9.65 3.60 11.87
CA TYR A 312 -9.63 4.73 10.94
C TYR A 312 -9.45 4.31 9.47
N LEU A 313 -8.92 3.12 9.19
CA LEU A 313 -8.64 2.68 7.83
C LEU A 313 -9.92 2.43 7.01
N PRO A 314 -9.92 2.75 5.71
CA PRO A 314 -10.92 2.23 4.78
C PRO A 314 -11.01 0.71 4.86
N ARG A 315 -12.22 0.17 4.74
CA ARG A 315 -12.51 -1.25 4.98
C ARG A 315 -11.61 -2.19 4.17
N ASN A 316 -11.47 -1.93 2.88
CA ASN A 316 -10.61 -2.70 1.99
C ASN A 316 -9.13 -2.73 2.44
N LEU A 317 -8.61 -1.63 2.97
CA LEU A 317 -7.24 -1.56 3.49
C LEU A 317 -7.11 -2.24 4.86
N PHE A 318 -8.14 -2.19 5.69
CA PHE A 318 -8.19 -2.95 6.93
C PHE A 318 -8.22 -4.46 6.65
N ASP A 319 -8.99 -4.90 5.64
CA ASP A 319 -9.13 -6.31 5.29
C ASP A 319 -7.78 -6.93 4.85
N ARG A 320 -6.84 -6.14 4.32
CA ARG A 320 -5.45 -6.57 4.08
C ARG A 320 -4.72 -6.98 5.36
N LEU A 321 -5.03 -6.32 6.49
CA LEU A 321 -4.35 -6.51 7.76
C LEU A 321 -4.94 -7.66 8.60
N THR A 322 -6.12 -8.18 8.25
CA THR A 322 -6.82 -9.18 9.09
C THR A 322 -5.97 -10.41 9.38
N GLY A 323 -5.23 -10.94 8.40
CA GLY A 323 -4.30 -12.06 8.62
C GLY A 323 -3.16 -11.76 9.60
N LEU A 324 -2.63 -10.53 9.57
CA LEU A 324 -1.66 -10.07 10.56
C LEU A 324 -2.31 -9.99 11.95
N LEU A 325 -3.52 -9.43 12.05
CA LEU A 325 -4.23 -9.31 13.33
C LEU A 325 -4.56 -10.68 13.93
N GLU A 326 -4.93 -11.64 13.10
CA GLU A 326 -5.13 -13.04 13.48
C GLU A 326 -3.83 -13.68 13.99
N SER A 327 -2.72 -13.44 13.28
CA SER A 327 -1.46 -14.06 13.64
C SER A 327 -0.96 -13.58 15.00
N LEU A 328 -1.29 -12.35 15.44
CA LEU A 328 -0.98 -11.82 16.79
C LEU A 328 -1.55 -12.69 17.93
N GLY A 329 -2.61 -13.45 17.66
CA GLY A 329 -3.19 -14.46 18.56
C GLY A 329 -4.08 -13.90 19.69
N ASP A 330 -4.58 -14.82 20.51
CA ASP A 330 -5.67 -14.58 21.48
C ASP A 330 -5.40 -13.45 22.47
N ASN A 331 -4.14 -13.21 22.84
CA ASN A 331 -3.80 -12.11 23.75
C ASN A 331 -4.15 -10.74 23.18
N PHE A 332 -3.97 -10.55 21.86
CA PHE A 332 -4.34 -9.33 21.18
C PHE A 332 -5.86 -9.19 21.12
N LEU A 333 -6.55 -10.25 20.69
CA LEU A 333 -8.02 -10.30 20.60
C LEU A 333 -8.67 -10.01 21.97
N PHE A 334 -8.27 -10.74 23.01
CA PHE A 334 -8.77 -10.55 24.37
C PHE A 334 -8.54 -9.12 24.89
N THR A 335 -7.38 -8.52 24.57
CA THR A 335 -7.09 -7.15 24.98
C THR A 335 -8.01 -6.15 24.28
N ILE A 336 -8.27 -6.34 22.98
CA ILE A 336 -9.21 -5.49 22.25
C ILE A 336 -10.65 -5.71 22.73
N GLU A 337 -11.09 -6.94 22.94
CA GLU A 337 -12.42 -7.27 23.47
C GLU A 337 -12.66 -6.60 24.82
N ARG A 338 -11.70 -6.75 25.75
CA ARG A 338 -11.76 -6.10 27.07
C ARG A 338 -11.83 -4.58 26.93
N VAL A 339 -11.06 -3.99 26.02
CA VAL A 339 -11.13 -2.56 25.71
C VAL A 339 -12.50 -2.17 25.17
N ALA A 340 -13.05 -2.92 24.20
CA ALA A 340 -14.34 -2.64 23.59
C ALA A 340 -15.48 -2.68 24.64
N GLN A 341 -15.41 -3.63 25.57
CA GLN A 341 -16.37 -3.76 26.67
C GLN A 341 -16.26 -2.62 27.71
N VAL A 342 -15.04 -2.21 28.07
CA VAL A 342 -14.81 -1.21 29.13
C VAL A 342 -14.89 0.23 28.60
N LYS A 343 -14.58 0.45 27.32
CA LYS A 343 -14.53 1.77 26.68
C LYS A 343 -15.45 1.80 25.45
N SER A 344 -16.75 1.56 25.65
CA SER A 344 -17.76 1.50 24.58
C SER A 344 -17.84 2.75 23.69
N ASN A 345 -17.33 3.90 24.13
CA ASN A 345 -17.28 5.14 23.35
C ASN A 345 -15.99 5.29 22.52
N PHE A 346 -15.09 4.30 22.56
CA PHE A 346 -13.78 4.34 21.91
C PHE A 346 -13.85 3.95 20.43
N PHE A 347 -14.81 3.09 20.07
CA PHE A 347 -15.07 2.63 18.72
C PHE A 347 -16.44 3.14 18.25
N ASP A 348 -16.58 3.43 16.95
CA ASP A 348 -17.90 3.69 16.37
C ASP A 348 -18.65 2.36 16.25
N ASN A 349 -19.66 2.15 17.09
CA ASN A 349 -20.42 0.89 17.13
C ASN A 349 -21.03 0.47 15.78
N TYR A 350 -21.21 1.39 14.82
CA TYR A 350 -21.81 1.09 13.52
C TYR A 350 -20.79 0.84 12.40
N ASN A 351 -19.63 1.49 12.45
CA ASN A 351 -18.64 1.47 11.37
C ASN A 351 -17.26 0.96 11.81
N SER A 352 -17.13 0.44 13.02
CA SER A 352 -15.84 -0.05 13.51
C SER A 352 -15.40 -1.30 12.77
N ASN A 353 -14.25 -1.20 12.10
CA ASN A 353 -13.54 -2.33 11.51
C ASN A 353 -13.17 -3.36 12.57
N ILE A 354 -12.71 -2.89 13.73
CA ILE A 354 -12.26 -3.75 14.82
C ILE A 354 -13.40 -4.55 15.42
N LEU A 355 -14.52 -3.90 15.74
CA LEU A 355 -15.69 -4.61 16.29
C LEU A 355 -16.23 -5.63 15.30
N SER A 356 -16.25 -5.28 14.01
CA SER A 356 -16.64 -6.20 12.94
C SER A 356 -15.72 -7.42 12.85
N PHE A 357 -14.41 -7.21 12.98
CA PHE A 357 -13.40 -8.29 12.97
C PHE A 357 -13.54 -9.23 14.17
N ILE A 358 -13.72 -8.69 15.38
CA ILE A 358 -13.94 -9.49 16.59
C ILE A 358 -15.23 -10.32 16.45
N THR A 359 -16.33 -9.69 16.03
CA THR A 359 -17.62 -10.36 15.87
C THR A 359 -17.54 -11.51 14.86
N TYR A 360 -16.77 -11.33 13.77
CA TYR A 360 -16.51 -12.39 12.81
C TYR A 360 -15.74 -13.57 13.45
N LYS A 361 -14.72 -13.29 14.26
CA LYS A 361 -13.94 -14.34 14.94
C LYS A 361 -14.67 -15.09 16.03
N GLU A 362 -15.54 -14.42 16.78
CA GLU A 362 -16.42 -15.11 17.75
C GLU A 362 -17.33 -16.14 17.06
N ARG A 363 -17.74 -15.91 15.81
CA ARG A 363 -18.55 -16.85 15.04
C ARG A 363 -17.77 -18.05 14.51
N ASP A 364 -16.47 -17.91 14.26
CA ASP A 364 -15.60 -19.02 13.83
C ASP A 364 -15.21 -19.96 14.99
N LEU A 365 -15.34 -19.50 16.23
CA LEU A 365 -15.03 -20.26 17.46
C LEU A 365 -16.24 -21.03 18.04
N LEU A 366 -17.45 -20.80 17.51
CA LEU A 366 -18.70 -21.48 17.85
C LEU A 366 -19.06 -22.51 16.79
#